data_AF-A0A1H2KKV6-F1
#
_entry.id   AF-A0A1H2KKV6-F1
#
_cell.length_a   1.000
_cell.length_b   1.000
_cell.length_c   1.000
_cell.angle_alpha   90.00
_cell.angle_beta   90.00
_cell.angle_gamma   90.00
#
_symmetry.space_group_name_H-M   'P 1'
#
loop_
_entity.id
_entity.type
_entity.pdbx_description
1 polymer ?
#
loop_
_entity_poly.entity_id
_entity_poly.type
_entity_poly.pdbx_seq_one_letter_code
_entity_poly.pdbx_strand_id
1 'polypeptide(L)'
;MSGLTRAWERIRANDFLTGMVAVGLAAVLIAGVSYFYMAPPGRQAITFTTRDVASLSGGEDVRVAGISVGKVADVRLRADDVEVELDVTDDVVVGDRSSVRVQLLTAVGGYFVSLIPSGRVTDTSRTIPADRVTVPYTIADTLQELPRITDEVDGDPIESTLAQVADGLGENSKSLRHLIDGMRSISTIVDKQRRQVDAILAMASNYMTTFANSREFVFELIRKVNVALSQFYTYRAGFSEAYRQLGGVLQRLGAVSNFYLNHSDQIYAAVVGARNTADRLRNGMDAMIDNLGPLQSRLASLVAPEGAPDADSAFVLDATAMCLPVAGRKC
;
A
#
# COMPACT_ATOMS: atom_id res chain seq x y z
N MET A 1 18.26 13.83 -60.55
CA MET A 1 18.75 14.64 -59.39
C MET A 1 18.28 16.11 -59.40
N SER A 2 17.46 16.59 -60.37
CA SER A 2 17.02 18.01 -60.46
C SER A 2 15.60 18.31 -59.93
N GLY A 3 14.92 17.31 -59.35
CA GLY A 3 13.57 17.45 -58.77
C GLY A 3 13.58 17.81 -57.28
N LEU A 4 14.54 17.26 -56.52
CA LEU A 4 14.69 17.55 -55.09
C LEU A 4 15.08 19.01 -54.83
N THR A 5 15.95 19.59 -55.67
CA THR A 5 16.40 20.99 -55.50
C THR A 5 15.27 22.00 -55.72
N ARG A 6 14.38 21.76 -56.68
CA ARG A 6 13.19 22.61 -56.93
C ARG A 6 12.11 22.47 -55.86
N ALA A 7 12.01 21.30 -55.22
CA ALA A 7 11.11 21.10 -54.08
C ALA A 7 11.57 21.91 -52.86
N TRP A 8 12.88 21.98 -52.62
CA TRP A 8 13.46 22.74 -51.52
C TRP A 8 13.24 24.26 -51.62
N GLU A 9 13.27 24.85 -52.81
CA GLU A 9 12.97 26.28 -53.02
C GLU A 9 11.50 26.63 -52.76
N ARG A 10 10.57 25.75 -53.15
CA ARG A 10 9.12 25.94 -52.89
C ARG A 10 8.76 25.81 -51.41
N ILE A 11 9.44 24.94 -50.67
CA ILE A 11 9.23 24.79 -49.24
C ILE A 11 9.71 26.04 -48.48
N ARG A 12 10.84 26.64 -48.88
CA ARG A 12 11.40 27.83 -48.23
C ARG A 12 10.63 29.13 -48.50
N ALA A 13 9.82 29.19 -49.56
CA ALA A 13 9.08 30.40 -49.96
C ALA A 13 7.71 30.57 -49.26
N ASN A 14 7.24 29.59 -48.48
CA ASN A 14 5.91 29.64 -47.86
C ASN A 14 5.99 29.13 -46.41
N ASP A 15 5.85 30.02 -45.44
CA ASP A 15 6.00 29.73 -44.00
C ASP A 15 5.05 28.62 -43.50
N PHE A 16 3.91 28.44 -44.16
CA PHE A 16 2.97 27.36 -43.87
C PHE A 16 3.50 25.97 -44.26
N LEU A 17 4.22 25.87 -45.39
CA LEU A 17 4.79 24.61 -45.88
C LEU A 17 5.97 24.16 -45.01
N THR A 18 6.83 25.09 -44.57
CA THR A 18 7.90 24.80 -43.61
C THR A 18 7.34 24.33 -42.27
N GLY A 19 6.25 24.94 -41.77
CA GLY A 19 5.57 24.49 -40.55
C GLY A 19 5.04 23.06 -40.67
N MET A 20 4.38 22.72 -41.77
CA MET A 20 3.84 21.37 -42.00
C MET A 20 4.95 20.31 -42.14
N VAL A 21 6.05 20.64 -42.81
CA VAL A 21 7.22 19.74 -42.92
C VAL A 21 7.87 19.54 -41.56
N ALA A 22 8.01 20.59 -40.74
CA ALA A 22 8.57 20.48 -39.39
C ALA A 22 7.71 19.61 -38.47
N VAL A 23 6.39 19.78 -38.49
CA VAL A 23 5.45 18.95 -37.72
C VAL A 23 5.47 17.50 -38.21
N GLY A 24 5.50 17.28 -39.53
CA GLY A 24 5.62 15.93 -40.10
C GLY A 24 6.90 15.23 -39.68
N LEU A 25 8.04 15.93 -39.71
CA LEU A 25 9.32 15.39 -39.25
C LEU A 25 9.31 15.08 -37.75
N ALA A 26 8.74 15.97 -36.93
CA ALA A 26 8.58 15.73 -35.49
C ALA A 26 7.69 14.51 -35.21
N ALA A 27 6.58 14.34 -35.92
CA ALA A 27 5.70 13.19 -35.77
C ALA A 27 6.40 11.87 -36.15
N VAL A 28 7.20 11.87 -37.22
CA VAL A 28 8.00 10.69 -37.62
C VAL A 28 9.08 10.37 -36.59
N LEU A 29 9.75 11.39 -36.04
CA LEU A 29 10.74 11.19 -34.97
C LEU A 29 10.10 10.63 -33.69
N ILE A 30 8.95 11.17 -33.28
CA ILE A 30 8.21 10.67 -32.11
C ILE A 30 7.78 9.22 -32.35
N ALA A 31 7.19 8.92 -33.51
CA ALA A 31 6.79 7.56 -33.87
C ALA A 31 7.99 6.59 -33.89
N GLY A 32 9.12 7.02 -34.44
CA GLY A 32 10.36 6.26 -34.44
C GLY A 32 10.87 5.96 -33.04
N VAL A 33 10.98 6.98 -32.18
CA VAL A 33 11.42 6.82 -30.79
C VAL A 33 10.45 5.95 -29.99
N SER A 34 9.14 6.15 -30.14
CA SER A 34 8.12 5.32 -29.48
C SER A 34 8.22 3.85 -29.91
N TYR A 35 8.47 3.57 -31.19
CA TYR A 35 8.67 2.21 -31.68
C TYR A 35 9.91 1.56 -31.05
N PHE A 36 11.04 2.26 -31.01
CA PHE A 36 12.26 1.76 -30.36
C PHE A 36 12.12 1.57 -28.85
N TYR A 37 11.27 2.37 -28.19
CA TYR A 37 10.99 2.23 -26.77
C TYR A 37 10.11 1.01 -26.46
N MET A 38 9.17 0.68 -27.35
CA MET A 38 8.30 -0.50 -27.20
C MET A 38 8.97 -1.82 -27.60
N ALA A 39 9.89 -1.79 -28.57
CA ALA A 39 10.62 -2.98 -29.03
C ALA A 39 12.13 -2.70 -29.11
N PRO A 40 12.84 -2.70 -27.96
CA PRO A 40 14.28 -2.51 -27.94
C PRO A 40 14.98 -3.67 -28.66
N PRO A 41 15.90 -3.42 -29.60
CA PRO A 41 16.69 -4.49 -30.21
C PRO A 41 17.62 -5.13 -29.16
N GLY A 42 17.82 -6.45 -29.22
CA GLY A 42 18.69 -7.18 -28.30
C GLY A 42 17.99 -7.72 -27.04
N ARG A 43 16.66 -7.80 -27.07
CA ARG A 43 15.85 -8.33 -25.98
C ARG A 43 14.85 -9.37 -26.47
N GLN A 44 14.57 -10.35 -25.62
CA GLN A 44 13.66 -11.45 -25.84
C GLN A 44 12.54 -11.44 -24.80
N ALA A 45 11.32 -11.69 -25.26
CA ALA A 45 10.17 -11.89 -24.40
C ALA A 45 10.11 -13.35 -23.93
N ILE A 46 10.08 -13.55 -22.61
CA ILE A 46 9.91 -14.85 -21.95
C ILE A 46 8.70 -14.78 -21.05
N THR A 47 7.81 -15.74 -21.15
CA THR A 47 6.58 -15.78 -20.35
C THR A 47 6.67 -16.85 -19.29
N PHE A 48 6.12 -16.60 -18.10
CA PHE A 48 5.85 -17.66 -17.13
C PHE A 48 4.42 -17.57 -16.59
N THR A 49 3.89 -18.71 -16.17
CA THR A 49 2.56 -18.79 -15.58
C THR A 49 2.67 -19.15 -14.10
N THR A 50 1.87 -18.53 -13.24
CA THR A 50 1.80 -18.85 -11.81
C THR A 50 0.35 -18.90 -11.34
N ARG A 51 0.05 -19.74 -10.35
CA ARG A 51 -1.30 -19.81 -9.74
C ARG A 51 -1.52 -18.73 -8.70
N ASP A 52 -0.43 -18.15 -8.19
CA ASP A 52 -0.46 -17.14 -7.17
C ASP A 52 0.50 -16.01 -7.55
N VAL A 53 0.04 -14.78 -7.32
CA VAL A 53 0.80 -13.57 -7.54
C VAL A 53 1.16 -13.05 -6.16
N ALA A 54 2.37 -13.38 -5.71
CA ALA A 54 3.11 -12.42 -4.91
C ALA A 54 3.03 -11.07 -5.66
N SER A 55 2.78 -9.94 -4.98
CA SER A 55 2.46 -8.61 -5.56
C SER A 55 3.47 -8.07 -6.57
N LEU A 56 3.65 -8.79 -7.67
CA LEU A 56 4.54 -8.53 -8.77
C LEU A 56 3.89 -7.45 -9.62
N SER A 57 4.70 -6.52 -10.06
CA SER A 57 4.26 -5.38 -10.85
C SER A 57 5.17 -5.16 -12.03
N GLY A 58 4.62 -4.59 -13.11
CA GLY A 58 5.41 -4.20 -14.26
C GLY A 58 6.56 -3.28 -13.85
N GLY A 59 7.76 -3.57 -14.36
CA GLY A 59 8.99 -2.84 -14.07
C GLY A 59 9.89 -3.45 -12.99
N GLU A 60 9.46 -4.52 -12.33
CA GLU A 60 10.31 -5.27 -11.38
C GLU A 60 11.50 -5.93 -12.06
N ASP A 61 12.56 -6.13 -11.28
CA ASP A 61 13.86 -6.55 -11.77
C ASP A 61 13.89 -8.07 -12.03
N VAL A 62 14.43 -8.48 -13.19
CA VAL A 62 14.66 -9.88 -13.54
C VAL A 62 16.14 -10.17 -13.41
N ARG A 63 16.49 -11.18 -12.62
CA ARG A 63 17.86 -11.49 -12.24
C ARG A 63 18.25 -12.92 -12.54
N VAL A 64 19.46 -13.10 -13.07
CA VAL A 64 20.12 -14.41 -13.20
C VAL A 64 21.33 -14.40 -12.27
N ALA A 65 21.38 -15.34 -11.31
CA ALA A 65 22.44 -15.40 -10.30
C ALA A 65 22.71 -14.06 -9.58
N GLY A 66 21.66 -13.23 -9.39
CA GLY A 66 21.73 -11.93 -8.74
C GLY A 66 22.07 -10.73 -9.65
N ILE A 67 22.42 -10.97 -10.92
CA ILE A 67 22.70 -9.92 -11.91
C ILE A 67 21.39 -9.55 -12.62
N SER A 68 21.09 -8.26 -12.70
CA SER A 68 19.94 -7.76 -13.47
C SER A 68 20.16 -8.00 -14.95
N VAL A 69 19.24 -8.72 -15.57
CA VAL A 69 19.25 -9.10 -17.00
C VAL A 69 18.00 -8.62 -17.72
N GLY A 70 17.05 -8.01 -17.02
CA GLY A 70 15.75 -7.73 -17.59
C GLY A 70 14.78 -7.07 -16.63
N LYS A 71 13.55 -6.91 -17.09
CA LYS A 71 12.43 -6.41 -16.30
C LYS A 71 11.16 -7.19 -16.58
N VAL A 72 10.23 -7.15 -15.64
CA VAL A 72 8.85 -7.58 -15.88
C VAL A 72 8.21 -6.56 -16.81
N ALA A 73 7.78 -7.00 -17.99
CA ALA A 73 7.12 -6.17 -19.00
C ALA A 73 5.64 -5.98 -18.68
N ASP A 74 4.94 -7.07 -18.38
CA ASP A 74 3.50 -7.06 -18.14
C ASP A 74 3.08 -8.20 -17.21
N VAL A 75 1.96 -8.01 -16.51
CA VAL A 75 1.34 -9.00 -15.62
C VAL A 75 -0.15 -9.07 -15.95
N ARG A 76 -0.60 -10.21 -16.46
CA ARG A 76 -1.98 -10.44 -16.90
C ARG A 76 -2.64 -11.51 -16.04
N LEU A 77 -3.71 -11.13 -15.35
CA LEU A 77 -4.56 -12.11 -14.66
C LEU A 77 -5.50 -12.79 -15.66
N ARG A 78 -5.51 -14.12 -15.65
CA ARG A 78 -6.48 -14.97 -16.35
C ARG A 78 -7.45 -15.58 -15.34
N ALA A 79 -8.37 -16.42 -15.81
CA ALA A 79 -9.41 -17.00 -14.97
C ALA A 79 -8.85 -17.89 -13.84
N ASP A 80 -7.87 -18.74 -14.16
CA ASP A 80 -7.34 -19.75 -13.25
C ASP A 80 -5.84 -19.57 -12.94
N ASP A 81 -5.16 -18.68 -13.65
CA ASP A 81 -3.72 -18.43 -13.52
C ASP A 81 -3.35 -16.97 -13.82
N VAL A 82 -2.10 -16.63 -13.56
CA VAL A 82 -1.52 -15.33 -13.89
C VAL A 82 -0.34 -15.54 -14.83
N GLU A 83 -0.39 -14.85 -15.96
CA GLU A 83 0.66 -14.83 -16.96
C GLU A 83 1.53 -13.59 -16.76
N VAL A 84 2.83 -13.81 -16.63
CA VAL A 84 3.82 -12.74 -16.47
C VAL A 84 4.77 -12.75 -17.66
N GLU A 85 4.90 -11.59 -18.30
CA GLU A 85 5.79 -11.38 -19.44
C GLU A 85 7.08 -10.71 -18.96
N LEU A 86 8.21 -11.36 -19.24
CA LEU A 86 9.55 -10.90 -18.91
C LEU A 86 10.24 -10.40 -20.17
N ASP A 87 10.88 -9.25 -20.04
CA ASP A 87 11.72 -8.66 -21.06
C ASP A 87 13.19 -8.80 -20.64
N VAL A 88 13.90 -9.77 -21.22
CA VAL A 88 15.26 -10.20 -20.85
C VAL A 88 16.22 -9.93 -22.01
N THR A 89 17.47 -9.62 -21.73
CA THR A 89 18.49 -9.49 -22.78
C THR A 89 18.75 -10.82 -23.52
N ASP A 90 19.11 -10.73 -24.80
CA ASP A 90 19.36 -11.88 -25.68
C ASP A 90 20.62 -12.70 -25.31
N ASP A 91 21.45 -12.18 -24.41
CA ASP A 91 22.64 -12.88 -23.90
C ASP A 91 22.29 -14.04 -22.94
N VAL A 92 21.09 -14.03 -22.38
CA VAL A 92 20.61 -15.09 -21.48
C VAL A 92 19.97 -16.23 -22.26
N VAL A 93 20.61 -17.40 -22.25
CA VAL A 93 20.05 -18.58 -22.92
C VAL A 93 19.01 -19.27 -22.02
N VAL A 94 17.73 -19.01 -22.28
CA VAL A 94 16.61 -19.67 -21.57
C VAL A 94 16.29 -21.00 -22.25
N GLY A 95 16.54 -22.10 -21.56
CA GLY A 95 16.27 -23.45 -22.03
C GLY A 95 14.92 -24.02 -21.55
N ASP A 96 14.55 -25.16 -22.12
CA ASP A 96 13.34 -25.95 -21.84
C ASP A 96 13.19 -26.47 -20.41
N ARG A 97 14.24 -26.38 -19.58
CA ARG A 97 14.23 -26.77 -18.15
C ARG A 97 14.49 -25.59 -17.23
N SER A 98 14.36 -24.36 -17.73
CA SER A 98 14.52 -23.17 -16.92
C SER A 98 13.42 -23.09 -15.86
N SER A 99 13.73 -22.48 -14.74
CA SER A 99 12.80 -22.25 -13.63
C SER A 99 12.84 -20.81 -13.18
N VAL A 100 11.75 -20.37 -12.54
CA VAL A 100 11.60 -19.01 -12.05
C VAL A 100 11.33 -19.07 -10.55
N ARG A 101 11.99 -18.19 -9.81
CA ARG A 101 11.71 -17.98 -8.39
C ARG A 101 11.38 -16.52 -8.17
N VAL A 102 10.19 -16.25 -7.67
CA VAL A 102 9.81 -14.91 -7.22
C VAL A 102 10.31 -14.75 -5.79
N GLN A 103 11.05 -13.68 -5.51
CA GLN A 103 11.68 -13.47 -4.21
C GLN A 103 11.47 -12.05 -3.72
N LEU A 104 11.47 -11.88 -2.40
CA LEU A 104 11.43 -10.56 -1.77
C LEU A 104 12.77 -9.86 -1.99
N LEU A 105 12.71 -8.62 -2.47
CA LEU A 105 13.88 -7.77 -2.63
C LEU A 105 14.42 -7.32 -1.26
N THR A 106 13.52 -6.99 -0.32
CA THR A 106 13.86 -6.58 1.04
C THR A 106 12.91 -7.21 2.05
N ALA A 107 13.29 -7.17 3.34
CA ALA A 107 12.41 -7.62 4.42
C ALA A 107 11.12 -6.79 4.57
N VAL A 108 11.12 -5.54 4.08
CA VAL A 108 9.98 -4.61 4.19
C VAL A 108 9.07 -4.69 2.95
N GLY A 109 9.59 -5.15 1.80
CA GLY A 109 8.80 -5.36 0.60
C GLY A 109 9.58 -5.23 -0.71
N GLY A 110 8.80 -5.27 -1.80
CA GLY A 110 9.29 -5.33 -3.18
C GLY A 110 9.63 -6.77 -3.58
N TYR A 111 9.39 -7.11 -4.85
CA TYR A 111 9.72 -8.40 -5.42
C TYR A 111 10.73 -8.25 -6.55
N PHE A 112 11.46 -9.33 -6.80
CA PHE A 112 12.24 -9.51 -8.00
C PHE A 112 12.09 -10.94 -8.50
N VAL A 113 12.28 -11.12 -9.80
CA VAL A 113 12.17 -12.42 -10.47
C VAL A 113 13.56 -12.99 -10.65
N SER A 114 13.87 -14.10 -9.97
CA SER A 114 15.09 -14.86 -10.20
C SER A 114 14.86 -15.91 -11.29
N LEU A 115 15.43 -15.67 -12.46
CA LEU A 115 15.45 -16.61 -13.57
C LEU A 115 16.65 -17.56 -13.41
N ILE A 116 16.41 -18.87 -13.51
CA ILE A 116 17.42 -19.91 -13.48
C ILE A 116 17.43 -20.60 -14.85
N PRO A 117 18.32 -20.17 -15.76
CA PRO A 117 18.38 -20.75 -17.09
C PRO A 117 18.91 -22.19 -17.02
N SER A 118 18.25 -23.12 -17.69
CA SER A 118 18.65 -24.53 -17.73
C SER A 118 18.05 -25.27 -18.91
N GLY A 119 18.73 -26.31 -19.40
CA GLY A 119 18.25 -27.11 -20.53
C GLY A 119 18.71 -26.59 -21.89
N ARG A 120 17.99 -26.97 -22.95
CA ARG A 120 18.29 -26.57 -24.34
C ARG A 120 17.22 -25.61 -24.86
N VAL A 121 17.59 -24.72 -25.77
CA VAL A 121 16.62 -23.85 -26.44
C VAL A 121 15.75 -24.69 -27.36
N THR A 122 14.44 -24.60 -27.17
CA THR A 122 13.37 -25.27 -27.92
C THR A 122 12.25 -24.26 -28.13
N ASP A 123 11.27 -24.58 -28.99
CA ASP A 123 10.11 -23.71 -29.19
C ASP A 123 9.31 -23.49 -27.90
N THR A 124 9.31 -24.48 -26.98
CA THR A 124 8.69 -24.39 -25.65
C THR A 124 9.49 -23.59 -24.64
N SER A 125 10.73 -23.19 -24.93
CA SER A 125 11.59 -22.47 -23.99
C SER A 125 11.14 -21.02 -23.72
N ARG A 126 10.18 -20.50 -24.50
CA ARG A 126 9.60 -19.16 -24.30
C ARG A 126 8.53 -19.11 -23.22
N THR A 127 7.98 -20.26 -22.80
CA THR A 127 6.94 -20.32 -21.77
C THR A 127 7.35 -21.26 -20.64
N ILE A 128 7.52 -20.71 -19.45
CA ILE A 128 7.86 -21.45 -18.24
C ILE A 128 6.57 -21.81 -17.50
N PRO A 129 6.24 -23.11 -17.39
CA PRO A 129 4.97 -23.54 -16.80
C PRO A 129 5.00 -23.41 -15.27
N ALA A 130 3.81 -23.33 -14.66
CA ALA A 130 3.64 -23.03 -13.24
C ALA A 130 4.25 -24.07 -12.29
N ASP A 131 4.45 -25.31 -12.72
CA ASP A 131 5.17 -26.35 -11.96
C ASP A 131 6.65 -26.00 -11.70
N ARG A 132 7.20 -25.01 -12.42
CA ARG A 132 8.60 -24.57 -12.30
C ARG A 132 8.73 -23.13 -11.85
N VAL A 133 7.63 -22.57 -11.36
CA VAL A 133 7.58 -21.24 -10.78
C VAL A 133 7.39 -21.41 -9.28
N THR A 134 8.36 -20.93 -8.50
CA THR A 134 8.24 -20.88 -7.04
C THR A 134 7.96 -19.46 -6.61
N VAL A 135 6.82 -19.24 -5.97
CA VAL A 135 6.48 -17.99 -5.31
C VAL A 135 6.81 -18.09 -3.81
N PRO A 136 7.14 -16.98 -3.14
CA PRO A 136 7.45 -17.01 -1.73
C PRO A 136 6.16 -17.27 -0.93
N TYR A 137 6.19 -18.25 -0.02
CA TYR A 137 5.12 -18.48 0.95
C TYR A 137 4.87 -17.20 1.75
N THR A 138 3.62 -16.77 1.83
CA THR A 138 3.25 -15.63 2.64
C THR A 138 2.92 -16.09 4.06
N ILE A 139 3.08 -15.20 5.04
CA ILE A 139 2.66 -15.46 6.43
C ILE A 139 1.15 -15.80 6.48
N ALA A 140 0.36 -15.20 5.59
CA ALA A 140 -1.07 -15.50 5.46
C ALA A 140 -1.32 -16.98 5.09
N ASP A 141 -0.50 -17.57 4.22
CA ASP A 141 -0.63 -18.98 3.84
C ASP A 141 -0.33 -19.90 5.04
N THR A 142 0.74 -19.62 5.79
CA THR A 142 1.09 -20.38 7.00
C THR A 142 -0.02 -20.33 8.05
N LEU A 143 -0.68 -19.19 8.20
CA LEU A 143 -1.77 -18.99 9.16
C LEU A 143 -3.08 -19.66 8.74
N GLN A 144 -3.32 -19.80 7.43
CA GLN A 144 -4.46 -20.53 6.89
C GLN A 144 -4.31 -22.05 7.00
N GLU A 145 -3.07 -22.55 7.10
CA GLU A 145 -2.76 -23.98 7.16
C GLU A 145 -2.65 -24.51 8.61
N LEU A 146 -2.42 -23.62 9.57
CA LEU A 146 -2.39 -23.90 11.02
C LEU A 146 -3.64 -24.61 11.59
N PRO A 147 -4.89 -24.38 11.13
CA PRO A 147 -6.07 -25.06 11.67
C PRO A 147 -6.09 -26.57 11.38
N ARG A 148 -5.44 -27.04 10.30
CA ARG A 148 -5.54 -28.44 9.88
C ARG A 148 -4.76 -29.42 10.74
N ILE A 149 -3.77 -28.96 11.50
CA ILE A 149 -2.97 -29.85 12.35
C ILE A 149 -3.63 -30.08 13.72
N THR A 150 -4.59 -29.23 14.12
CA THR A 150 -5.25 -29.35 15.44
C THR A 150 -6.55 -30.15 15.43
N ASP A 151 -7.18 -30.36 14.27
CA ASP A 151 -8.47 -31.06 14.16
C ASP A 151 -8.34 -32.59 14.09
N GLU A 152 -7.14 -33.13 13.85
CA GLU A 152 -6.94 -34.58 13.61
C GLU A 152 -6.36 -35.33 14.83
N VAL A 153 -6.28 -34.65 15.99
CA VAL A 153 -5.88 -35.28 17.26
C VAL A 153 -7.11 -35.35 18.17
N ASP A 154 -7.96 -36.34 17.90
CA ASP A 154 -9.09 -36.69 18.77
C ASP A 154 -8.53 -37.31 20.06
N GLY A 155 -8.53 -36.49 21.11
CA GLY A 155 -8.09 -36.92 22.44
C GLY A 155 -9.20 -37.65 23.14
N ASP A 156 -9.28 -38.98 22.96
CA ASP A 156 -10.05 -39.80 23.88
C ASP A 156 -9.59 -39.49 25.32
N PRO A 157 -10.50 -39.16 26.26
CA PRO A 157 -10.11 -38.85 27.61
C PRO A 157 -9.47 -40.10 28.23
N ILE A 158 -8.15 -40.01 28.42
CA ILE A 158 -7.30 -41.01 29.09
C ILE A 158 -7.89 -41.45 30.43
N GLU A 159 -8.74 -40.61 31.04
CA GLU A 159 -9.52 -40.90 32.24
C GLU A 159 -10.37 -42.19 32.14
N SER A 160 -10.94 -42.50 30.98
CA SER A 160 -11.82 -43.67 30.81
C SER A 160 -11.06 -45.00 30.85
N THR A 161 -9.86 -45.04 30.27
CA THR A 161 -8.98 -46.21 30.27
C THR A 161 -8.31 -46.42 31.62
N LEU A 162 -8.01 -45.34 32.35
CA LEU A 162 -7.39 -45.41 33.68
C LEU A 162 -8.38 -45.79 34.79
N ALA A 163 -9.65 -45.39 34.67
CA ALA A 163 -10.70 -45.77 35.62
C ALA A 163 -10.93 -47.29 35.63
N GLN A 164 -10.85 -47.95 34.48
CA GLN A 164 -11.01 -49.42 34.39
C GLN A 164 -9.83 -50.20 34.98
N VAL A 165 -8.61 -49.64 34.94
CA VAL A 165 -7.43 -50.24 35.57
C VAL A 165 -7.45 -50.05 37.09
N ALA A 166 -7.99 -48.93 37.57
CA ALA A 166 -8.15 -48.64 39.00
C ALA A 166 -9.24 -49.51 39.67
N ASP A 167 -10.32 -49.82 38.95
CA ASP A 167 -11.42 -50.68 39.46
C ASP A 167 -11.00 -52.16 39.60
N GLY A 168 -10.00 -52.60 38.83
CA GLY A 168 -9.46 -53.97 38.89
C GLY A 168 -8.48 -54.24 40.04
N LEU A 169 -8.01 -53.20 40.74
CA LEU A 169 -6.92 -53.30 41.72
C LEU A 169 -7.38 -52.76 43.09
N GLY A 170 -8.08 -53.62 43.83
CA GLY A 170 -8.65 -53.30 45.14
C GLY A 170 -7.68 -52.74 46.21
N GLU A 171 -8.29 -52.06 47.18
CA GLU A 171 -7.87 -51.24 48.34
C GLU A 171 -6.44 -51.15 48.91
N ASN A 172 -5.41 -51.85 48.44
CA ASN A 172 -4.10 -51.86 49.10
C ASN A 172 -2.99 -51.11 48.35
N SER A 173 -2.90 -49.80 48.57
CA SER A 173 -1.65 -49.11 49.00
C SER A 173 -1.81 -47.58 48.94
N LYS A 174 -1.46 -46.90 50.04
CA LYS A 174 -1.43 -45.42 50.09
C LYS A 174 -0.47 -44.81 49.05
N SER A 175 0.59 -45.52 48.69
CA SER A 175 1.55 -45.07 47.66
C SER A 175 0.96 -45.01 46.25
N LEU A 176 0.01 -45.90 45.92
CA LEU A 176 -0.66 -45.85 44.61
C LEU A 176 -1.65 -44.67 44.53
N ARG A 177 -2.31 -44.32 45.65
CA ARG A 177 -3.15 -43.12 45.72
C ARG A 177 -2.34 -41.85 45.49
N HIS A 178 -1.13 -41.76 46.04
CA HIS A 178 -0.23 -40.63 45.79
C HIS A 178 0.26 -40.56 44.33
N LEU A 179 0.45 -41.70 43.66
CA LEU A 179 0.78 -41.73 42.23
C LEU A 179 -0.40 -41.31 41.35
N ILE A 180 -1.62 -41.76 41.69
CA ILE A 180 -2.85 -41.35 41.01
C ILE A 180 -3.09 -39.85 41.20
N ASP A 181 -2.88 -39.32 42.40
CA ASP A 181 -3.01 -37.87 42.66
C ASP A 181 -1.92 -37.07 41.95
N GLY A 182 -0.69 -37.58 41.89
CA GLY A 182 0.39 -36.99 41.10
C GLY A 182 0.06 -36.93 39.60
N MET A 183 -0.54 -37.99 39.06
CA MET A 183 -0.94 -38.07 37.66
C MET A 183 -2.17 -37.21 37.35
N ARG A 184 -3.11 -37.11 38.29
CA ARG A 184 -4.26 -36.18 38.21
C ARG A 184 -3.79 -34.72 38.25
N SER A 185 -2.76 -34.42 39.05
CA SER A 185 -2.12 -33.09 39.07
C SER A 185 -1.45 -32.75 37.73
N ILE A 186 -0.72 -33.71 37.13
CA ILE A 186 -0.11 -33.52 35.80
C ILE A 186 -1.20 -33.32 34.73
N SER A 187 -2.27 -34.13 34.75
CA SER A 187 -3.39 -33.97 33.82
C SER A 187 -4.04 -32.59 33.96
N THR A 188 -4.22 -32.11 35.20
CA THR A 188 -4.76 -30.76 35.47
C THR A 188 -3.82 -29.66 34.94
N ILE A 189 -2.49 -29.85 35.04
CA ILE A 189 -1.50 -28.92 34.50
C ILE A 189 -1.53 -28.90 32.97
N VAL A 190 -1.54 -30.07 32.32
CA VAL A 190 -1.62 -30.20 30.86
C VAL A 190 -2.91 -29.55 30.33
N ASP A 191 -4.03 -29.79 30.99
CA ASP A 191 -5.32 -29.24 30.63
C ASP A 191 -5.38 -27.70 30.81
N LYS A 192 -4.71 -27.19 31.85
CA LYS A 192 -4.54 -25.74 32.05
C LYS A 192 -3.63 -25.11 30.98
N GLN A 193 -2.58 -25.81 30.58
CA GLN A 193 -1.65 -25.35 29.55
C GLN A 193 -2.33 -25.35 28.17
N ARG A 194 -3.16 -26.35 27.87
CA ARG A 194 -3.99 -26.39 26.65
C ARG A 194 -4.91 -25.18 26.56
N ARG A 195 -5.66 -24.86 27.62
CA ARG A 195 -6.52 -23.67 27.67
C ARG A 195 -5.76 -22.36 27.47
N GLN A 196 -4.53 -22.26 27.98
CA GLN A 196 -3.69 -21.08 27.73
C GLN A 196 -3.27 -20.97 26.26
N VAL A 197 -2.93 -22.09 25.61
CA VAL A 197 -2.62 -22.11 24.17
C VAL A 197 -3.83 -21.70 23.36
N ASP A 198 -5.02 -22.24 23.66
CA ASP A 198 -6.26 -21.88 22.98
C ASP A 198 -6.57 -20.38 23.13
N ALA A 199 -6.37 -19.82 24.32
CA ALA A 199 -6.56 -18.40 24.56
C ALA A 199 -5.58 -17.51 23.76
N ILE A 200 -4.30 -17.93 23.65
CA ILE A 200 -3.30 -17.22 22.85
C ILE A 200 -3.65 -17.27 21.36
N LEU A 201 -4.07 -18.44 20.85
CA LEU A 201 -4.46 -18.62 19.46
C LEU A 201 -5.73 -17.81 19.13
N ALA A 202 -6.72 -17.78 20.03
CA ALA A 202 -7.91 -16.94 19.90
C ALA A 202 -7.59 -15.44 19.92
N MET A 203 -6.58 -15.04 20.70
CA MET A 203 -6.11 -13.66 20.70
C MET A 203 -5.42 -13.32 19.37
N ALA A 204 -4.52 -14.19 18.89
CA ALA A 204 -3.84 -14.02 17.61
C ALA A 204 -4.83 -13.94 16.43
N SER A 205 -5.85 -14.80 16.39
CA SER A 205 -6.89 -14.77 15.35
C SER A 205 -7.69 -13.47 15.38
N ASN A 206 -8.10 -13.00 16.56
CA ASN A 206 -8.79 -11.71 16.72
C ASN A 206 -7.92 -10.51 16.27
N TYR A 207 -6.61 -10.55 16.53
CA TYR A 207 -5.67 -9.54 16.03
C TYR A 207 -5.54 -9.60 14.50
N MET A 208 -5.50 -10.80 13.93
CA MET A 208 -5.43 -11.00 12.48
C MET A 208 -6.70 -10.56 11.75
N THR A 209 -7.88 -10.82 12.31
CA THR A 209 -9.15 -10.32 11.75
C THR A 209 -9.23 -8.81 11.84
N THR A 210 -8.73 -8.21 12.92
CA THR A 210 -8.66 -6.74 13.07
C THR A 210 -7.68 -6.12 12.06
N PHE A 211 -6.54 -6.76 11.83
CA PHE A 211 -5.58 -6.33 10.81
C PHE A 211 -6.12 -6.51 9.38
N ALA A 212 -6.80 -7.62 9.09
CA ALA A 212 -7.46 -7.86 7.80
C ALA A 212 -8.56 -6.81 7.54
N ASN A 213 -9.38 -6.47 8.54
CA ASN A 213 -10.37 -5.40 8.47
C ASN A 213 -9.72 -4.02 8.21
N SER A 214 -8.49 -3.81 8.70
CA SER A 214 -7.74 -2.57 8.43
C SER A 214 -7.23 -2.49 6.98
N ARG A 215 -6.93 -3.64 6.35
CA ARG A 215 -6.57 -3.70 4.92
C ARG A 215 -7.77 -3.34 4.03
N GLU A 216 -8.97 -3.82 4.38
CA GLU A 216 -10.22 -3.44 3.71
C GLU A 216 -10.45 -1.92 3.80
N PHE A 217 -10.22 -1.31 4.96
CA PHE A 217 -10.29 0.14 5.14
C PHE A 217 -9.33 0.90 4.23
N VAL A 218 -8.09 0.42 4.05
CA VAL A 218 -7.10 1.04 3.15
C VAL A 218 -7.53 0.93 1.69
N PHE A 219 -8.03 -0.23 1.25
CA PHE A 219 -8.57 -0.38 -0.12
C PHE A 219 -9.81 0.49 -0.34
N GLU A 220 -10.70 0.59 0.65
CA GLU A 220 -11.87 1.45 0.57
C GLU A 220 -11.47 2.93 0.54
N LEU A 221 -10.45 3.33 1.30
CA LEU A 221 -9.89 4.68 1.28
C LEU A 221 -9.28 5.00 -0.09
N ILE A 222 -8.47 4.10 -0.66
CA ILE A 222 -7.90 4.27 -2.01
C ILE A 222 -9.02 4.36 -3.06
N ARG A 223 -10.07 3.54 -2.94
CA ARG A 223 -11.24 3.61 -3.81
C ARG A 223 -11.97 4.95 -3.68
N LYS A 224 -12.17 5.46 -2.46
CA LYS A 224 -12.78 6.78 -2.19
C LYS A 224 -11.91 7.92 -2.72
N VAL A 225 -10.59 7.82 -2.60
CA VAL A 225 -9.63 8.79 -3.18
C VAL A 225 -9.69 8.76 -4.71
N ASN A 226 -9.76 7.59 -5.34
CA ASN A 226 -9.90 7.47 -6.80
C ASN A 226 -11.24 8.01 -7.31
N VAL A 227 -12.33 7.82 -6.56
CA VAL A 227 -13.63 8.44 -6.86
C VAL A 227 -13.52 9.98 -6.73
N ALA A 228 -12.88 10.49 -5.67
CA ALA A 228 -12.65 11.92 -5.51
C ALA A 228 -11.75 12.51 -6.62
N LEU A 229 -10.72 11.78 -7.05
CA LEU A 229 -9.87 12.18 -8.17
C LEU A 229 -10.64 12.14 -9.50
N SER A 230 -11.52 11.17 -9.73
CA SER A 230 -12.39 11.15 -10.92
C SER A 230 -13.37 12.33 -10.95
N GLN A 231 -13.87 12.76 -9.80
CA GLN A 231 -14.65 13.99 -9.64
C GLN A 231 -13.80 15.23 -10.00
N PHE A 232 -12.52 15.23 -9.62
CA PHE A 232 -11.57 16.30 -9.91
C PHE A 232 -11.21 16.40 -11.41
N TYR A 233 -11.05 15.26 -12.10
CA TYR A 233 -10.88 15.21 -13.55
C TYR A 233 -12.15 15.63 -14.30
N THR A 234 -13.33 15.28 -13.77
CA THR A 234 -14.62 15.74 -14.33
C THR A 234 -14.81 17.25 -14.15
N TYR A 235 -14.32 17.83 -13.05
CA TYR A 235 -14.34 19.29 -12.81
C TYR A 235 -13.34 20.09 -13.67
N ARG A 236 -12.28 19.46 -14.19
CA ARG A 236 -11.38 20.11 -15.15
C ARG A 236 -12.06 20.47 -16.47
N ALA A 237 -13.16 19.80 -16.84
CA ALA A 237 -13.98 20.22 -17.97
C ALA A 237 -14.67 21.59 -17.74
N GLY A 238 -14.87 22.00 -16.48
CA GLY A 238 -15.40 23.33 -16.12
C GLY A 238 -14.35 24.46 -16.13
N PHE A 239 -13.07 24.13 -16.25
CA PHE A 239 -11.98 25.12 -16.22
C PHE A 239 -11.91 25.97 -17.50
N SER A 240 -12.43 25.46 -18.63
CA SER A 240 -12.51 26.24 -19.88
C SER A 240 -13.56 27.36 -19.79
N GLU A 241 -14.67 27.14 -19.08
CA GLU A 241 -15.70 28.16 -18.86
C GLU A 241 -15.24 29.23 -17.85
N ALA A 242 -14.45 28.82 -16.84
CA ALA A 242 -13.84 29.75 -15.89
C ALA A 242 -12.83 30.70 -16.56
N TYR A 243 -12.04 30.23 -17.53
CA TYR A 243 -11.13 31.08 -18.32
C TYR A 243 -11.86 32.12 -19.17
N ARG A 244 -13.03 31.76 -19.71
CA ARG A 244 -13.86 32.68 -20.50
C ARG A 244 -14.44 33.80 -19.63
N GLN A 245 -14.77 33.51 -18.37
CA GLN A 245 -15.22 34.51 -17.40
C GLN A 245 -14.07 35.36 -16.81
N LEU A 246 -12.87 34.79 -16.63
CA LEU A 246 -11.69 35.52 -16.19
C LEU A 246 -11.24 36.60 -17.19
N GLY A 247 -11.40 36.32 -18.50
CA GLY A 247 -11.15 37.30 -19.57
C GLY A 247 -12.05 38.54 -19.48
N GLY A 248 -13.30 38.38 -19.00
CA GLY A 248 -14.23 39.49 -18.77
C GLY A 248 -13.91 40.32 -17.52
N VAL A 249 -13.23 39.74 -16.52
CA VAL A 249 -12.80 40.43 -15.30
C VAL A 249 -11.53 41.24 -15.53
N LEU A 250 -10.59 40.74 -16.34
CA LEU A 250 -9.35 41.45 -16.68
C LEU A 250 -9.59 42.74 -17.48
N GLN A 251 -10.65 42.81 -18.30
CA GLN A 251 -11.06 44.06 -18.94
C GLN A 251 -11.65 45.08 -17.95
N ARG A 252 -12.17 44.66 -16.80
CA ARG A 252 -12.65 45.56 -15.74
C ARG A 252 -11.54 46.02 -14.80
N LEU A 253 -10.45 45.26 -14.68
CA LEU A 253 -9.29 45.61 -13.87
C LEU A 253 -8.39 46.72 -14.46
N GLY A 254 -8.54 47.05 -15.74
CA GLY A 254 -7.87 48.21 -16.35
C GLY A 254 -8.22 49.55 -15.70
N ALA A 255 -9.36 49.64 -15.01
CA ALA A 255 -9.76 50.85 -14.28
C ALA A 255 -9.16 50.95 -12.85
N VAL A 256 -8.58 49.86 -12.32
CA VAL A 256 -8.05 49.81 -10.94
C VAL A 256 -6.57 50.21 -10.86
N SER A 257 -5.83 50.20 -11.98
CA SER A 257 -4.39 50.53 -11.97
C SER A 257 -4.11 52.00 -11.57
N ASN A 258 -5.04 52.92 -11.85
CA ASN A 258 -4.91 54.34 -11.47
C ASN A 258 -5.13 54.58 -9.96
N PHE A 259 -5.86 53.69 -9.27
CA PHE A 259 -6.09 53.82 -7.82
C PHE A 259 -4.88 53.34 -7.01
N TYR A 260 -4.23 52.25 -7.47
CA TYR A 260 -3.06 51.67 -6.81
C TYR A 260 -1.83 52.59 -6.85
N LEU A 261 -1.62 53.34 -7.94
CA LEU A 261 -0.47 54.25 -8.07
C LEU A 261 -0.56 55.52 -7.20
N ASN A 262 -1.74 55.88 -6.67
CA ASN A 262 -1.94 57.13 -5.91
C ASN A 262 -2.05 56.95 -4.38
N HIS A 263 -2.09 55.73 -3.83
CA HIS A 263 -2.32 55.49 -2.39
C HIS A 263 -1.39 54.43 -1.76
N SER A 264 -0.19 54.23 -2.31
CA SER A 264 0.80 53.22 -1.85
C SER A 264 1.09 53.27 -0.35
N ASP A 265 1.10 54.46 0.24
CA ASP A 265 1.58 54.66 1.61
C ASP A 265 0.54 54.21 2.66
N GLN A 266 -0.75 54.32 2.34
CA GLN A 266 -1.84 53.88 3.21
C GLN A 266 -1.97 52.35 3.22
N ILE A 267 -1.69 51.70 2.09
CA ILE A 267 -1.71 50.23 1.97
C ILE A 267 -0.55 49.62 2.76
N TYR A 268 0.65 50.21 2.68
CA TYR A 268 1.79 49.75 3.48
C TYR A 268 1.52 49.87 4.98
N ALA A 269 0.96 51.00 5.44
CA ALA A 269 0.61 51.21 6.83
C ALA A 269 -0.46 50.21 7.33
N ALA A 270 -1.47 49.91 6.51
CA ALA A 270 -2.52 48.95 6.85
C ALA A 270 -1.99 47.50 6.99
N VAL A 271 -1.08 47.10 6.09
CA VAL A 271 -0.46 45.76 6.13
C VAL A 271 0.44 45.60 7.35
N VAL A 272 1.26 46.60 7.67
CA VAL A 272 2.11 46.58 8.87
C VAL A 272 1.26 46.60 10.14
N GLY A 273 0.16 47.37 10.16
CA GLY A 273 -0.80 47.38 11.27
C GLY A 273 -1.47 46.03 11.49
N ALA A 274 -1.86 45.33 10.42
CA ALA A 274 -2.46 44.00 10.50
C ALA A 274 -1.46 42.97 11.06
N ARG A 275 -0.21 43.00 10.61
CA ARG A 275 0.85 42.11 11.11
C ARG A 275 1.14 42.33 12.60
N ASN A 276 1.28 43.58 13.03
CA ASN A 276 1.52 43.92 14.44
C ASN A 276 0.33 43.57 15.35
N THR A 277 -0.87 43.45 14.80
CA THR A 277 -2.06 43.02 15.53
C THR A 277 -2.12 41.51 15.66
N ALA A 278 -1.73 40.79 14.60
CA ALA A 278 -1.57 39.33 14.64
C ALA A 278 -0.48 38.89 15.64
N ASP A 279 0.65 39.59 15.68
CA ASP A 279 1.74 39.27 16.62
C ASP A 279 1.34 39.54 18.09
N ARG A 280 0.54 40.58 18.35
CA ARG A 280 -0.02 40.84 19.70
C ARG A 280 -1.04 39.78 20.12
N LEU A 281 -1.86 39.29 19.19
CA LEU A 281 -2.83 38.24 19.48
C LEU A 281 -2.13 36.91 19.81
N ARG A 282 -1.07 36.58 19.06
CA ARG A 282 -0.26 35.38 19.27
C ARG A 282 0.45 35.40 20.62
N ASN A 283 1.15 36.48 20.95
CA ASN A 283 1.87 36.59 22.21
C ASN A 283 0.93 36.69 23.44
N GLY A 284 -0.29 37.19 23.27
CA GLY A 284 -1.32 37.21 24.32
C GLY A 284 -1.89 35.83 24.64
N MET A 285 -1.96 34.93 23.66
CA MET A 285 -2.42 33.55 23.85
C MET A 285 -1.39 32.70 24.60
N ASP A 286 -0.09 32.88 24.32
CA ASP A 286 0.99 32.16 25.03
C ASP A 286 1.01 32.53 26.53
N ALA A 287 0.81 33.81 26.87
CA ALA A 287 0.68 34.25 28.26
C ALA A 287 -0.59 33.70 28.97
N MET A 288 -1.63 33.36 28.22
CA MET A 288 -2.85 32.75 28.77
C MET A 288 -2.64 31.26 29.06
N ILE A 289 -1.87 30.56 28.22
CA ILE A 289 -1.49 29.16 28.38
C ILE A 289 -0.54 28.99 29.59
N ASP A 290 0.45 29.87 29.74
CA ASP A 290 1.39 29.82 30.88
C ASP A 290 0.72 30.08 32.24
N ASN A 291 -0.41 30.82 32.26
CA ASN A 291 -1.19 31.05 33.48
C ASN A 291 -2.24 29.97 33.77
N LEU A 292 -2.59 29.13 32.79
CA LEU A 292 -3.57 28.04 32.95
C LEU A 292 -2.95 26.70 33.35
N GLY A 293 -1.66 26.48 33.07
CA GLY A 293 -0.91 25.30 33.52
C GLY A 293 -0.92 25.07 35.04
N PRO A 294 -0.67 26.10 35.88
CA PRO A 294 -0.70 25.97 37.35
C PRO A 294 -2.11 25.74 37.94
N LEU A 295 -3.17 26.05 37.18
CA LEU A 295 -4.56 25.83 37.58
C LEU A 295 -4.98 24.38 37.31
N GLN A 296 -4.52 23.80 36.21
CA GLN A 296 -4.73 22.39 35.88
C GLN A 296 -4.04 21.46 36.91
N SER A 297 -2.82 21.77 37.34
CA SER A 297 -2.08 20.96 38.32
C SER A 297 -2.71 21.00 39.73
N ARG A 298 -3.33 22.13 40.12
CA ARG A 298 -4.08 22.24 41.40
C ARG A 298 -5.42 21.51 41.37
N LEU A 299 -6.06 21.40 40.21
CA LEU A 299 -7.30 20.63 40.04
C LEU A 299 -7.02 19.12 40.00
N ALA A 300 -5.90 18.69 39.42
CA ALA A 300 -5.47 17.29 39.41
C ALA A 300 -5.15 16.77 40.83
N SER A 301 -4.56 17.60 41.70
CA SER A 301 -4.26 17.22 43.10
C SER A 301 -5.49 17.11 44.01
N LEU A 302 -6.66 17.58 43.57
CA LEU A 302 -7.92 17.52 44.33
C LEU A 302 -8.79 16.30 43.97
N VAL A 303 -8.42 15.54 42.94
CA VAL A 303 -9.24 14.43 42.40
C VAL A 303 -8.53 13.06 42.44
N ALA A 304 -7.27 12.98 42.87
CA ALA A 304 -6.55 11.70 42.98
C ALA A 304 -6.60 11.13 44.41
N PRO A 305 -7.31 10.00 44.67
CA PRO A 305 -7.07 9.20 45.87
C PRO A 305 -5.74 8.46 45.71
N GLU A 306 -5.01 8.27 46.80
CA GLU A 306 -3.71 7.60 46.81
C GLU A 306 -3.77 6.23 46.08
N GLY A 307 -2.96 6.10 45.01
CA GLY A 307 -2.70 4.81 44.36
C GLY A 307 -3.03 4.64 42.87
N ALA A 308 -3.27 5.71 42.09
CA ALA A 308 -3.45 5.57 40.64
C ALA A 308 -2.13 5.80 39.85
N PRO A 309 -1.79 4.94 38.86
CA PRO A 309 -0.59 5.08 38.03
C PRO A 309 -0.71 6.22 37.00
N ASP A 310 0.45 6.75 36.61
CA ASP A 310 0.69 7.96 35.80
C ASP A 310 -0.44 8.42 34.86
N ALA A 311 -0.87 9.67 35.08
CA ALA A 311 -1.92 10.36 34.36
C ALA A 311 -1.46 10.92 33.00
N ASP A 312 -0.93 10.05 32.13
CA ASP A 312 -0.58 10.42 30.75
C ASP A 312 -1.45 9.71 29.68
N SER A 313 -2.52 9.01 30.08
CA SER A 313 -3.32 8.22 29.11
C SER A 313 -4.82 8.10 29.36
N ALA A 314 -5.44 9.00 30.11
CA ALA A 314 -6.88 8.91 30.34
C ALA A 314 -7.57 10.28 30.41
N PHE A 315 -7.59 11.04 29.31
CA PHE A 315 -8.68 12.00 29.03
C PHE A 315 -8.62 12.50 27.57
N VAL A 316 -8.84 11.62 26.59
CA VAL A 316 -9.27 12.08 25.26
C VAL A 316 -10.78 12.30 25.36
N LEU A 317 -11.18 13.55 25.61
CA LEU A 317 -12.57 13.95 25.45
C LEU A 317 -12.95 13.82 23.98
N ASP A 318 -13.75 12.78 23.70
CA ASP A 318 -14.49 12.61 22.45
C ASP A 318 -15.46 13.79 22.29
N ALA A 319 -15.01 14.84 21.60
CA ALA A 319 -15.82 16.01 21.25
C ALA A 319 -16.61 15.78 19.95
N THR A 320 -17.07 14.55 19.68
CA THR A 320 -17.87 14.21 18.48
C THR A 320 -19.36 14.03 18.79
N ALA A 321 -19.92 14.84 19.70
CA ALA A 321 -21.35 14.82 20.01
C ALA A 321 -22.01 16.21 20.07
N MET A 322 -21.53 17.20 19.31
CA MET A 322 -22.23 18.48 19.14
C MET A 322 -22.67 18.69 17.69
N CYS A 323 -23.96 18.42 17.41
CA CYS A 323 -24.60 18.91 16.19
C CYS A 323 -24.92 20.40 16.38
N LEU A 324 -24.16 21.28 15.72
CA LEU A 324 -24.42 22.72 15.67
C LEU A 324 -25.43 23.03 14.54
N PRO A 325 -26.63 23.53 14.85
CA PRO A 325 -27.64 23.83 13.83
C PRO A 325 -27.26 25.08 13.02
N VAL A 326 -27.06 24.92 11.72
CA VAL A 326 -27.00 26.01 10.73
C VAL A 326 -28.25 25.97 9.85
N ALA A 327 -28.80 27.14 9.54
CA ALA A 327 -30.04 27.27 8.77
C ALA A 327 -29.90 26.59 7.39
N GLY A 328 -30.74 25.57 7.14
CA GLY A 328 -30.83 24.88 5.84
C GLY A 328 -30.34 23.42 5.80
N ARG A 329 -29.90 22.82 6.91
CA ARG A 329 -29.67 21.37 7.00
C ARG A 329 -30.23 20.77 8.29
N LYS A 330 -30.77 19.55 8.20
CA LYS A 330 -31.03 18.70 9.38
C LYS A 330 -29.83 17.77 9.57
N CYS A 331 -29.45 17.55 10.83
CA CYS A 331 -28.81 16.29 11.22
C CYS A 331 -29.84 15.17 10.92
#